data_AF-A0A6N8B6Y1-F1
#
_entry.id   AF-A0A6N8B6Y1-F1
#
_cell.length_a   1.000
_cell.length_b   1.000
_cell.length_c   1.000
_cell.angle_alpha   90.00
_cell.angle_beta   90.00
_cell.angle_gamma   90.00
#
_symmetry.space_group_name_H-M   'P 1'
#
loop_
_entity.id
_entity.type
_entity.pdbx_description
1 polymer ?
#
loop_
_entity_poly.entity_id
_entity_poly.type
_entity_poly.pdbx_seq_one_letter_code
_entity_poly.pdbx_strand_id
1 'polypeptide(L)'
;MKKTQRHSAVDDKRLSKKYRTNVNSLINAWKKGKADVEIASFTGVDLFTLRQIKSEIELAHRRERLENKRQALTMGQSNKQHHTFLRPLT
;
A
#
# COMPACT_ATOMS: atom_id res chain seq x y z
N MET A 1 -19.15 3.70 18.81
CA MET A 1 -18.22 2.74 18.19
C MET A 1 -17.25 3.49 17.28
N LYS A 2 -15.99 3.69 17.69
CA LYS A 2 -15.00 4.44 16.90
C LYS A 2 -14.39 3.49 15.87
N LYS A 3 -14.68 3.68 14.57
CA LYS A 3 -13.95 2.97 13.50
C LYS A 3 -12.51 3.45 13.55
N THR A 4 -11.58 2.59 13.97
CA THR A 4 -10.14 2.83 13.88
C THR A 4 -9.80 3.10 12.43
N GLN A 5 -9.70 4.36 12.06
CA GLN A 5 -9.28 4.81 10.75
C GLN A 5 -7.76 4.58 10.68
N ARG A 6 -7.37 3.35 10.36
CA ARG A 6 -5.98 3.04 10.00
C ARG A 6 -5.65 3.93 8.81
N HIS A 7 -4.60 4.73 8.93
CA HIS A 7 -4.10 5.57 7.86
C HIS A 7 -3.69 4.63 6.71
N SER A 8 -4.59 4.48 5.74
CA SER A 8 -4.34 3.63 4.58
C SER A 8 -3.34 4.37 3.69
N ALA A 9 -2.19 3.76 3.42
CA ALA A 9 -1.28 4.13 2.32
C ALA A 9 -1.99 4.28 0.96
N VAL A 10 -3.20 3.73 0.89
CA VAL A 10 -4.06 3.61 -0.27
C VAL A 10 -5.21 4.61 -0.10
N ASP A 11 -5.39 5.48 -1.09
CA ASP A 11 -6.57 6.33 -1.18
C ASP A 11 -7.77 5.50 -1.64
N ASP A 12 -8.42 4.84 -0.68
CA ASP A 12 -9.59 3.99 -0.89
C ASP A 12 -10.73 4.74 -1.58
N LYS A 13 -10.89 6.04 -1.29
CA LYS A 13 -11.93 6.88 -1.90
C LYS A 13 -11.66 7.10 -3.38
N ARG A 14 -10.40 7.37 -3.74
CA ARG A 14 -9.99 7.54 -5.13
C ARG A 14 -10.18 6.26 -5.94
N LEU A 15 -9.76 5.12 -5.40
CA LEU A 15 -9.97 3.82 -6.07
C LEU A 15 -11.45 3.47 -6.18
N SER A 16 -12.24 3.74 -5.13
CA SER A 16 -13.68 3.50 -5.17
C SER A 16 -14.39 4.34 -6.23
N LYS A 17 -13.95 5.59 -6.45
CA LYS A 17 -14.46 6.44 -7.53
C LYS A 17 -14.06 5.95 -8.92
N LYS A 18 -12.81 5.50 -9.08
CA LYS A 18 -12.26 5.00 -10.35
C LYS A 18 -12.99 3.76 -10.84
N TYR A 19 -13.16 2.77 -9.96
CA TYR A 19 -13.74 1.48 -10.31
C TYR A 19 -15.26 1.40 -10.03
N ARG A 20 -15.86 2.45 -9.45
CA ARG A 20 -17.27 2.50 -9.02
C ARG A 20 -17.66 1.37 -8.06
N THR A 21 -16.70 0.88 -7.29
CA THR A 21 -16.85 -0.25 -6.37
C THR A 21 -16.42 0.14 -4.97
N ASN A 22 -16.99 -0.48 -3.94
CA ASN A 22 -16.56 -0.22 -2.56
C ASN A 22 -15.25 -0.96 -2.25
N VAL A 23 -14.12 -0.28 -2.47
CA VAL A 23 -12.78 -0.87 -2.33
C VAL A 23 -12.47 -1.25 -0.88
N ASN A 24 -12.99 -0.50 0.10
CA ASN A 24 -12.81 -0.85 1.51
C ASN A 24 -13.46 -2.21 1.84
N SER A 25 -14.64 -2.49 1.29
CA SER A 25 -15.27 -3.81 1.43
C SER A 25 -14.45 -4.92 0.77
N LEU A 26 -13.87 -4.67 -0.42
CA LEU A 26 -12.97 -5.62 -1.10
C LEU A 26 -11.72 -5.91 -0.27
N ILE A 27 -11.07 -4.87 0.26
CA ILE A 27 -9.90 -4.99 1.16
C ILE A 27 -10.25 -5.83 2.39
N ASN A 28 -11.41 -5.59 3.00
CA ASN A 28 -11.84 -6.38 4.15
C ASN A 28 -12.16 -7.83 3.80
N ALA A 29 -12.66 -8.10 2.58
CA ALA A 29 -12.87 -9.47 2.10
C ALA A 29 -11.54 -10.20 1.88
N TRP A 30 -10.56 -9.55 1.24
CA TRP A 30 -9.21 -10.10 1.08
C TRP A 30 -8.52 -10.33 2.43
N LYS A 31 -8.66 -9.41 3.39
CA LYS A 31 -8.14 -9.59 4.76
C LYS A 31 -8.76 -10.77 5.51
N LYS A 32 -9.98 -11.16 5.16
CA LYS A 32 -10.66 -12.35 5.69
C LYS A 32 -10.27 -13.64 4.95
N GLY A 33 -9.37 -13.57 3.98
CA GLY A 33 -8.90 -14.74 3.22
C GLY A 33 -9.81 -15.16 2.07
N LYS A 34 -10.79 -14.33 1.67
CA LYS A 34 -11.66 -14.65 0.53
C LYS A 34 -10.87 -14.60 -0.79
N ALA A 35 -11.14 -15.56 -1.67
CA ALA A 35 -10.56 -15.61 -3.01
C ALA A 35 -11.24 -14.60 -3.95
N ASP A 36 -10.53 -14.19 -5.00
CA ASP A 36 -11.03 -13.19 -5.96
C ASP A 36 -12.32 -13.65 -6.66
N VAL A 37 -12.46 -14.96 -6.92
CA VAL A 37 -13.67 -15.58 -7.48
C VAL A 37 -14.88 -15.49 -6.53
N GLU A 38 -14.68 -15.69 -5.23
CA GLU A 38 -15.75 -15.55 -4.22
C GLU A 38 -16.17 -14.10 -4.03
N ILE A 39 -15.21 -13.19 -4.17
CA ILE A 39 -15.47 -11.76 -4.09
C ILE A 39 -16.23 -11.31 -5.34
N ALA A 40 -15.82 -11.76 -6.53
CA ALA A 40 -16.52 -11.48 -7.78
C ALA A 40 -17.96 -11.99 -7.76
N SER A 41 -18.19 -13.22 -7.29
CA SER A 41 -19.54 -13.79 -7.22
C SER A 41 -20.48 -13.04 -6.28
N PHE A 42 -19.96 -12.56 -5.13
CA PHE A 42 -20.76 -11.79 -4.17
C PHE A 42 -20.95 -10.32 -4.56
N THR A 43 -19.95 -9.69 -5.20
CA THR A 43 -19.99 -8.25 -5.51
C THR A 43 -20.42 -7.92 -6.93
N GLY A 44 -20.42 -8.90 -7.84
CA GLY A 44 -20.66 -8.67 -9.27
C GLY A 44 -19.53 -7.93 -9.97
N VAL A 45 -18.37 -7.76 -9.32
CA VAL A 45 -17.20 -7.11 -9.90
C VAL A 45 -16.43 -8.13 -10.74
N ASP A 46 -16.06 -7.73 -11.95
CA ASP A 46 -15.27 -8.56 -12.84
C ASP A 46 -13.90 -8.93 -12.24
N LEU A 47 -13.45 -10.15 -12.51
CA LEU A 47 -12.23 -10.72 -11.96
C LEU A 47 -10.99 -9.92 -12.39
N PHE A 48 -10.98 -9.44 -13.63
CA PHE A 48 -9.88 -8.62 -14.14
C PHE A 48 -9.82 -7.28 -13.39
N THR A 49 -10.98 -6.68 -13.12
CA THR A 49 -11.08 -5.45 -12.33
C THR A 49 -10.57 -5.65 -10.89
N LEU A 50 -10.91 -6.78 -10.25
CA LEU A 50 -10.39 -7.13 -8.92
C LEU A 50 -8.85 -7.25 -8.92
N ARG A 51 -8.27 -7.89 -9.94
CA ARG A 51 -6.81 -8.01 -10.09
C ARG A 51 -6.13 -6.65 -10.28
N GLN A 52 -6.74 -5.75 -11.05
CA GLN A 52 -6.23 -4.39 -11.21
C GLN A 52 -6.24 -3.62 -9.89
N ILE A 53 -7.36 -3.66 -9.16
CA ILE A 53 -7.49 -3.00 -7.85
C ILE A 53 -6.41 -3.52 -6.90
N LYS A 54 -6.23 -4.84 -6.83
CA LYS A 54 -5.21 -5.48 -5.97
C LYS A 54 -3.79 -5.02 -6.33
N SER A 55 -3.47 -4.98 -7.63
CA SER A 55 -2.18 -4.49 -8.12
C SER A 55 -1.93 -3.02 -7.76
N GLU A 56 -2.94 -2.15 -7.88
CA GLU A 56 -2.82 -0.74 -7.51
C GLU A 56 -2.60 -0.55 -5.99
N ILE A 57 -3.29 -1.34 -5.18
CA ILE A 57 -3.11 -1.36 -3.72
C ILE A 57 -1.69 -1.78 -3.34
N GLU A 58 -1.20 -2.88 -3.94
CA GLU A 58 0.16 -3.37 -3.70
C GLU A 58 1.22 -2.35 -4.11
N LEU A 59 1.02 -1.70 -5.26
CA LEU A 59 1.93 -0.65 -5.74
C LEU A 59 1.93 0.57 -4.83
N ALA A 60 0.77 1.00 -4.33
CA ALA A 60 0.67 2.10 -3.37
C ALA A 60 1.45 1.80 -2.09
N HIS A 61 1.25 0.61 -1.50
CA HIS A 61 2.03 0.18 -0.33
C HIS A 61 3.53 0.06 -0.63
N ARG A 62 3.91 -0.42 -1.82
CA ARG A 62 5.32 -0.50 -2.21
C ARG A 62 5.95 0.89 -2.26
N ARG A 63 5.25 1.88 -2.82
CA ARG A 63 5.72 3.28 -2.89
C ARG A 63 5.88 3.89 -1.51
N GLU A 64 4.89 3.70 -0.63
CA GLU A 64 4.98 4.15 0.76
C GLU A 64 6.17 3.54 1.49
N ARG A 65 6.39 2.22 1.37
CA ARG A 65 7.57 1.57 1.98
C ARG A 65 8.89 2.15 1.48
N LEU A 66 8.99 2.44 0.18
CA LEU A 66 10.19 3.05 -0.40
C LEU A 66 10.39 4.46 0.11
N GLU A 67 9.32 5.27 0.19
CA GLU A 67 9.37 6.64 0.69
C GLU A 67 9.79 6.67 2.16
N ASN A 68 9.20 5.82 3.00
CA ASN A 68 9.58 5.68 4.40
C ASN A 68 11.05 5.25 4.55
N LYS A 69 11.54 4.34 3.69
CA LYS A 69 12.95 3.96 3.68
C LYS A 69 13.85 5.14 3.29
N ARG A 70 13.45 5.95 2.30
CA ARG A 70 14.21 7.15 1.90
C ARG A 70 14.28 8.14 3.05
N GLN A 71 13.16 8.44 3.70
CA GLN A 71 13.10 9.34 4.86
C GLN A 71 13.96 8.86 6.03
N ALA A 72 13.91 7.55 6.34
CA ALA A 72 14.77 6.97 7.37
C ALA A 72 16.27 7.09 7.02
N LEU A 73 16.64 6.95 5.73
CA LEU A 73 18.00 7.17 5.27
C LEU A 73 18.42 8.65 5.37
N THR A 74 17.57 9.61 4.97
CA THR A 74 17.89 11.04 5.11
C THR A 74 18.03 11.47 6.58
N MET A 75 17.16 11.00 7.47
CA MET A 75 17.28 11.24 8.92
C MET A 75 18.48 10.51 9.53
N GLY A 76 18.83 9.33 9.02
CA GLY A 76 20.04 8.61 9.43
C GLY A 76 21.34 9.24 8.91
N GLN A 77 21.30 9.94 7.78
CA GLN A 77 22.44 10.65 7.19
C GLN A 77 22.70 11.99 7.90
N SER A 78 21.66 12.72 8.33
CA SER A 78 21.84 13.93 9.14
C SER A 78 22.44 13.65 10.52
N ASN A 79 22.19 12.46 11.09
CA ASN A 79 22.80 12.03 12.36
C ASN A 79 24.20 11.39 12.19
N LYS A 80 24.66 11.18 10.95
CA LYS A 80 25.96 10.58 10.62
C LYS A 80 26.92 11.56 9.94
N GLN A 81 26.75 12.86 10.16
CA GLN A 81 27.81 13.84 9.90
C GLN A 81 29.03 13.67 10.82
N HIS A 82 29.17 12.55 11.54
CA HIS A 82 30.44 12.09 12.07
C HIS A 82 31.23 11.38 10.96
N HIS A 83 31.98 12.20 10.21
CA HIS A 83 33.23 11.91 9.50
C HIS A 83 33.67 10.43 9.54
N THR A 84 33.05 9.56 8.75
CA THR A 84 33.69 8.28 8.45
C THR A 84 34.56 8.51 7.24
N PHE A 85 35.81 8.86 7.51
CA PHE A 85 36.87 8.90 6.51
C PHE A 85 36.93 7.54 5.80
N LEU A 86 36.37 7.46 4.60
CA LEU A 86 36.70 6.41 3.65
C LEU A 86 38.13 6.68 3.18
N ARG A 87 39.11 6.20 3.96
CA ARG A 87 40.50 6.14 3.50
C ARG A 87 40.64 4.96 2.54
N PRO A 88 41.08 5.16 1.30
CA PRO A 88 41.44 4.05 0.45
C PRO A 88 42.66 3.34 1.06
N LEU A 89 42.58 2.02 1.21
CA LEU A 89 43.76 1.19 1.45
C LEU A 89 44.59 1.23 0.17
N THR A 90 45.68 2.00 0.19
CA THR A 90 46.86 1.72 -0.63
C THR A 90 47.54 0.47 -0.14
#